data_AF-A0AAU4B189-F1
#
_entry.id   AF-A0AAU4B189-F1
#
_cell.length_a   1.000
_cell.length_b   1.000
_cell.length_c   1.000
_cell.angle_alpha   90.00
_cell.angle_beta   90.00
_cell.angle_gamma   90.00
#
_symmetry.space_group_name_H-M   'P 1'
#
loop_
_entity.id
_entity.type
_entity.pdbx_description
1 polymer ?
#
loop_
_entity_poly.entity_id
_entity_poly.type
_entity_poly.pdbx_seq_one_letter_code
_entity_poly.pdbx_strand_id
1 'polypeptide(L)'
;MSTNDKYRRLRTFTGQQLREAAMDLIDHLERSQAAAQGSVASSTLIALAQDYDEATTDSHRALLASHIAESIPLAEAGTIRRAAEAIKLATPGIICRAAADGMEPNAIARELGATGSYVRRILRENPALAADAAKTRAAADNE
;
A
#
# COMPACT_ATOMS: atom_id res chain seq x y z
N MET A 1 -37.08 -17.76 51.02
CA MET A 1 -36.27 -17.86 49.78
C MET A 1 -35.31 -16.70 49.76
N SER A 2 -34.01 -16.98 49.79
CA SER A 2 -32.94 -16.05 50.15
C SER A 2 -32.55 -15.11 49.00
N THR A 3 -32.65 -13.81 49.24
CA THR A 3 -32.28 -12.69 48.34
C THR A 3 -30.75 -12.48 48.25
N ASN A 4 -29.95 -13.45 48.73
CA ASN A 4 -28.51 -13.27 48.92
C ASN A 4 -27.65 -13.80 47.76
N ASP A 5 -28.27 -14.34 46.70
CA ASP A 5 -27.54 -14.98 45.59
C ASP A 5 -27.36 -14.08 44.35
N LYS A 6 -27.94 -12.87 44.35
CA LYS A 6 -27.87 -11.94 43.21
C LYS A 6 -26.67 -10.98 43.25
N TYR A 7 -25.99 -10.82 44.39
CA TYR A 7 -24.86 -9.88 44.52
C TYR A 7 -23.48 -10.52 44.41
N ARG A 8 -23.39 -11.84 44.11
CA ARG A 8 -22.11 -12.54 43.97
C ARG A 8 -21.52 -12.54 42.55
N ARG A 9 -22.18 -11.85 41.61
CA ARG A 9 -21.72 -11.71 40.21
C ARG A 9 -21.15 -10.32 39.89
N LEU A 10 -20.83 -9.50 40.89
CA LEU A 10 -19.85 -8.42 40.72
C LEU A 10 -18.45 -9.03 40.91
N ARG A 11 -18.10 -9.87 39.94
CA ARG A 11 -16.80 -10.54 39.87
C ARG A 11 -15.79 -9.43 39.59
N THR A 12 -15.04 -9.08 40.63
CA THR A 12 -13.71 -8.46 40.61
C THR A 12 -13.21 -8.17 39.19
N PHE A 13 -13.31 -6.91 38.77
CA PHE A 13 -12.50 -6.40 37.68
C PHE A 13 -11.06 -6.44 38.19
N THR A 14 -10.36 -7.53 37.90
CA THR A 14 -9.04 -7.81 38.45
C THR A 14 -8.04 -6.78 37.90
N GLY A 15 -7.03 -6.39 38.68
CA GLY A 15 -5.95 -5.51 38.19
C GLY A 15 -5.27 -6.03 36.91
N GLN A 16 -5.43 -7.31 36.60
CA GLN A 16 -5.01 -7.95 35.37
C GLN A 16 -5.83 -7.52 34.14
N GLN A 17 -7.15 -7.37 34.26
CA GLN A 17 -8.01 -6.88 33.16
C GLN A 17 -7.76 -5.40 32.85
N LEU A 18 -7.49 -4.60 33.89
CA LEU A 18 -7.10 -3.20 33.71
C LEU A 18 -5.73 -3.09 33.02
N ARG A 19 -4.81 -4.00 33.34
CA ARG A 19 -3.48 -4.06 32.70
C ARG A 19 -3.56 -4.50 31.25
N GLU A 20 -4.34 -5.53 30.93
CA GLU A 20 -4.57 -5.96 29.54
C GLU A 20 -5.23 -4.85 28.71
N ALA A 21 -6.27 -4.20 29.23
CA ALA A 21 -6.91 -3.08 28.55
C ALA A 21 -5.97 -1.88 28.37
N ALA A 22 -5.09 -1.61 29.33
CA ALA A 22 -4.08 -0.56 29.20
C ALA A 22 -3.01 -0.89 28.16
N MET A 23 -2.56 -2.15 28.09
CA MET A 23 -1.60 -2.59 27.07
C MET A 23 -2.21 -2.60 25.67
N ASP A 24 -3.46 -3.04 25.51
CA ASP A 24 -4.18 -2.97 24.23
C ASP A 24 -4.37 -1.53 23.76
N LEU A 25 -4.63 -0.60 24.69
CA LEU A 25 -4.73 0.83 24.39
C LEU A 25 -3.37 1.41 23.97
N ILE A 26 -2.27 1.00 24.62
CA ILE A 26 -0.91 1.41 24.25
C ILE A 26 -0.56 0.87 22.86
N ASP A 27 -0.80 -0.43 22.59
CA ASP A 27 -0.57 -1.03 21.28
C ASP A 27 -1.43 -0.40 20.19
N HIS A 28 -2.66 0.02 20.52
CA HIS A 28 -3.53 0.74 19.60
C HIS A 28 -3.04 2.17 19.34
N LEU A 29 -2.60 2.88 20.38
CA LEU A 29 -2.02 4.21 20.28
C LEU A 29 -0.70 4.18 19.50
N GLU A 30 0.18 3.22 19.73
CA GLU A 30 1.42 3.02 18.99
C GLU A 30 1.14 2.70 17.51
N ARG A 31 0.18 1.83 17.21
CA ARG A 31 -0.26 1.58 15.83
C ARG A 31 -0.87 2.82 15.17
N SER A 32 -1.67 3.59 15.91
CA SER A 32 -2.29 4.82 15.40
C SER A 32 -1.29 5.96 15.22
N GLN A 33 -0.29 6.09 16.10
CA GLN A 33 0.81 7.04 15.96
C GLN A 33 1.74 6.64 14.83
N ALA A 34 2.03 5.34 14.65
CA ALA A 34 2.76 4.85 13.49
C ALA A 34 2.01 5.16 12.17
N ALA A 35 0.68 5.08 12.18
CA ALA A 35 -0.16 5.46 11.05
C ALA A 35 -0.22 7.00 10.84
N ALA A 36 -0.20 7.80 11.91
CA ALA A 36 -0.33 9.25 11.85
C ALA A 36 1.01 9.99 11.61
N GLN A 37 2.14 9.42 12.04
CA GLN A 37 3.48 10.00 11.86
C GLN A 37 4.20 9.47 10.61
N GLY A 38 3.69 8.42 9.97
CA GLY A 38 4.33 7.74 8.83
C GLY A 38 3.78 8.08 7.44
N SER A 39 3.02 9.18 7.29
CA SER A 39 2.49 9.54 5.97
C SER A 39 3.48 10.43 5.23
N VAL A 40 4.35 9.83 4.41
CA VAL A 40 4.92 10.55 3.27
C VAL A 40 3.75 11.19 2.55
N ALA A 41 3.70 12.52 2.45
CA ALA A 41 2.65 13.15 1.66
C ALA A 41 2.75 12.55 0.24
N SER A 42 1.62 12.14 -0.35
CA SER A 42 1.61 11.56 -1.70
C SER A 42 2.29 12.50 -2.72
N SER A 43 2.27 13.81 -2.47
CA SER A 43 2.98 14.82 -3.24
C SER A 43 4.51 14.65 -3.22
N THR A 44 5.10 14.23 -2.11
CA THR A 44 6.54 14.01 -1.97
C THR A 44 7.00 12.78 -2.75
N LEU A 45 6.21 11.70 -2.75
CA LEU A 45 6.50 10.51 -3.57
C LEU A 45 6.37 10.81 -5.07
N ILE A 46 5.40 11.64 -5.46
CA ILE A 46 5.22 12.08 -6.85
C ILE A 46 6.42 12.92 -7.30
N ALA A 47 6.83 13.92 -6.51
CA ALA A 47 8.00 14.74 -6.81
C ALA A 47 9.27 13.88 -6.93
N LEU A 48 9.47 12.96 -5.99
CA LEU A 48 10.60 12.04 -6.03
C LEU A 48 10.60 11.14 -7.28
N ALA A 49 9.43 10.63 -7.69
CA ALA A 49 9.31 9.82 -8.89
C ALA A 49 9.62 10.64 -10.16
N GLN A 50 9.18 11.90 -10.21
CA GLN A 50 9.48 12.83 -11.30
C GLN A 50 10.99 13.13 -11.38
N ASP A 51 11.61 13.50 -10.27
CA ASP A 51 13.05 13.77 -10.20
C ASP A 51 13.87 12.54 -10.64
N TYR A 52 13.42 11.34 -10.27
CA TYR A 52 14.07 10.08 -10.66
C TYR A 52 13.91 9.76 -12.15
N ASP A 53 12.77 10.12 -12.76
CA ASP A 53 12.52 9.94 -14.20
C ASP A 53 13.36 10.94 -15.03
N GLU A 54 13.49 12.18 -14.54
CA GLU A 54 14.35 13.21 -15.13
C GLU A 54 15.86 12.92 -14.98
N ALA A 55 16.24 12.06 -14.03
CA ALA A 55 17.61 11.63 -13.83
C ALA A 55 18.10 10.69 -14.94
N THR A 56 18.54 11.26 -16.05
CA THR A 56 19.03 10.54 -17.24
C THR A 56 20.46 10.01 -17.13
N THR A 57 21.20 10.36 -16.08
CA THR A 57 22.58 9.91 -15.86
C THR A 57 22.72 9.20 -14.52
N ASP A 58 23.66 8.24 -14.45
CA ASP A 58 23.96 7.51 -13.21
C ASP A 58 24.42 8.46 -12.09
N SER A 59 25.18 9.50 -12.43
CA SER A 59 25.62 10.52 -11.48
C SER A 59 24.44 11.30 -10.89
N HIS A 60 23.45 11.68 -11.71
CA HIS A 60 22.26 12.38 -11.22
C HIS A 60 21.42 11.46 -10.32
N ARG A 61 21.27 10.18 -10.69
CA ARG A 61 20.58 9.19 -9.84
C ARG A 61 21.28 8.97 -8.50
N ALA A 62 22.62 8.95 -8.50
CA ALA A 62 23.40 8.82 -7.27
C ALA A 62 23.24 10.03 -6.34
N LEU A 63 23.22 11.25 -6.89
CA LEU A 63 22.97 12.46 -6.11
C LEU A 63 21.57 12.45 -5.49
N LEU A 64 20.56 12.08 -6.27
CA LEU A 64 19.18 11.95 -5.78
C LEU A 64 19.10 10.90 -4.66
N ALA A 65 19.76 9.75 -4.82
CA ALA A 65 19.81 8.70 -3.79
C ALA A 65 20.46 9.18 -2.49
N SER A 66 21.56 9.95 -2.56
CA SER A 66 22.20 10.54 -1.38
C SER A 66 21.27 11.52 -0.66
N HIS A 67 20.57 12.39 -1.40
CA HIS A 67 19.61 13.32 -0.82
C HIS A 67 18.45 12.60 -0.11
N ILE A 68 17.93 11.52 -0.70
CA ILE A 68 16.89 10.68 -0.07
C ILE A 68 17.40 10.05 1.22
N ALA A 69 18.63 9.54 1.22
CA ALA A 69 19.22 8.88 2.38
C ALA A 69 19.36 9.82 3.58
N GLU A 70 19.57 11.11 3.34
CA GLU A 70 19.65 12.14 4.38
C GLU A 70 18.28 12.68 4.82
N SER A 71 17.27 12.59 3.95
CA SER A 71 15.96 13.23 4.16
C SER A 71 14.85 12.31 4.67
N ILE A 72 14.92 11.00 4.39
CA ILE A 72 13.85 10.04 4.75
C ILE A 72 14.26 9.22 5.99
N PRO A 73 13.50 9.28 7.10
CA PRO A 73 13.67 8.41 8.25
C PRO A 73 13.54 6.92 7.90
N LEU A 74 14.28 6.07 8.62
CA LEU A 74 14.30 4.61 8.38
C LEU A 74 12.90 3.96 8.41
N ALA A 75 12.03 4.38 9.32
CA ALA A 75 10.67 3.83 9.45
C ALA A 75 9.81 4.12 8.21
N GLU A 76 9.96 5.31 7.64
CA GLU A 76 9.25 5.76 6.43
C GLU A 76 9.81 5.03 5.20
N ALA A 77 11.14 4.94 5.07
CA ALA A 77 11.79 4.14 4.03
C ALA A 77 11.34 2.67 4.06
N GLY A 78 11.24 2.07 5.25
CA GLY A 78 10.72 0.71 5.44
C GLY A 78 9.26 0.56 5.00
N THR A 79 8.44 1.57 5.22
CA THR A 79 7.02 1.59 4.81
C THR A 79 6.89 1.70 3.29
N ILE A 80 7.60 2.65 2.67
CA ILE A 80 7.65 2.81 1.21
C ILE A 80 8.11 1.50 0.55
N ARG A 81 9.18 0.88 1.07
CA ARG A 81 9.73 -0.37 0.53
C ARG A 81 8.69 -1.50 0.55
N ARG A 82 7.99 -1.71 1.65
CA ARG A 82 6.95 -2.76 1.73
C ARG A 82 5.78 -2.47 0.80
N ALA A 83 5.36 -1.21 0.69
CA ALA A 83 4.32 -0.81 -0.25
C ALA A 83 4.75 -1.05 -1.70
N ALA A 84 5.98 -0.69 -2.08
CA ALA A 84 6.53 -0.91 -3.41
C ALA A 84 6.59 -2.41 -3.78
N GLU A 85 7.00 -3.28 -2.85
CA GLU A 85 7.00 -4.73 -3.08
C GLU A 85 5.58 -5.29 -3.23
N ALA A 86 4.62 -4.83 -2.43
CA ALA A 86 3.22 -5.23 -2.58
C ALA A 86 2.65 -4.78 -3.94
N ILE A 87 2.93 -3.55 -4.36
CA ILE A 87 2.53 -3.02 -5.68
C ILE A 87 3.16 -3.84 -6.79
N LYS A 88 4.46 -4.16 -6.71
CA LYS A 88 5.18 -4.96 -7.70
C LYS A 88 4.55 -6.34 -7.91
N LEU A 89 4.09 -6.99 -6.84
CA LEU A 89 3.35 -8.25 -6.93
C LEU A 89 1.96 -8.06 -7.57
N ALA A 90 1.31 -6.93 -7.32
CA ALA A 90 0.01 -6.59 -7.88
C ALA A 90 0.07 -6.03 -9.32
N THR A 91 1.25 -5.63 -9.82
CA THR A 91 1.45 -4.98 -11.12
C THR A 91 0.77 -5.71 -12.29
N PRO A 92 0.84 -7.07 -12.41
CA PRO A 92 0.13 -7.76 -13.48
C PRO A 92 -1.38 -7.51 -13.46
N GLY A 93 -2.01 -7.57 -12.29
CA GLY A 93 -3.44 -7.30 -12.14
C GLY A 93 -3.79 -5.84 -12.42
N ILE A 94 -2.94 -4.89 -12.01
CA ILE A 94 -3.12 -3.46 -12.31
C ILE A 94 -3.08 -3.22 -13.82
N ILE A 95 -2.11 -3.81 -14.53
CA ILE A 95 -1.97 -3.72 -15.98
C ILE A 95 -3.19 -4.33 -16.69
N CYS A 96 -3.62 -5.53 -16.29
CA CYS A 96 -4.78 -6.20 -16.88
C CYS A 96 -6.08 -5.40 -16.71
N ARG A 97 -6.30 -4.78 -15.54
CA ARG A 97 -7.46 -3.91 -15.31
C ARG A 97 -7.42 -2.66 -16.18
N ALA A 98 -6.30 -1.93 -16.21
CA ALA A 98 -6.17 -0.75 -17.04
C ALA A 98 -6.39 -1.06 -18.54
N ALA A 99 -5.92 -2.21 -19.02
CA ALA A 99 -6.18 -2.66 -20.37
C ALA A 99 -7.67 -3.01 -20.62
N ALA A 100 -8.34 -3.63 -19.64
CA ALA A 100 -9.79 -3.87 -19.71
C ALA A 100 -10.62 -2.58 -19.72
N ASP A 101 -10.12 -1.53 -19.07
CA ASP A 101 -10.69 -0.17 -19.12
C ASP A 101 -10.40 0.56 -20.45
N GLY A 102 -9.73 -0.11 -21.40
CA GLY A 102 -9.45 0.41 -22.74
C GLY A 102 -8.16 1.22 -22.86
N MET A 103 -7.29 1.22 -21.85
CA MET A 103 -6.00 1.90 -21.98
C MET A 103 -5.05 1.13 -22.90
N GLU A 104 -4.47 1.85 -23.85
CA GLU A 104 -3.45 1.30 -24.75
C GLU A 104 -2.17 0.91 -24.00
N PRO A 105 -1.46 -0.17 -24.38
CA PRO A 105 -0.27 -0.64 -23.67
C PRO A 105 0.84 0.41 -23.50
N ASN A 106 1.00 1.32 -24.45
CA ASN A 106 1.99 2.39 -24.35
C ASN A 106 1.55 3.49 -23.36
N ALA A 107 0.24 3.72 -23.21
CA ALA A 107 -0.28 4.66 -22.21
C ALA A 107 -0.08 4.08 -20.80
N ILE A 108 -0.42 2.82 -20.60
CA ILE A 108 -0.17 2.10 -19.33
C ILE A 108 1.34 2.13 -18.99
N ALA A 109 2.19 1.88 -19.98
CA ALA A 109 3.64 1.89 -19.79
C ALA A 109 4.14 3.26 -19.32
N ARG A 110 3.63 4.35 -19.89
CA ARG A 110 3.99 5.72 -19.49
C ARG A 110 3.57 6.01 -18.04
N GLU A 111 2.34 5.67 -17.66
CA GLU A 111 1.86 5.88 -16.28
C GLU A 111 2.68 5.08 -15.24
N LEU A 112 3.17 3.90 -15.62
CA LEU A 112 3.95 3.03 -14.74
C LEU A 112 5.47 3.31 -14.75
N GLY A 113 5.95 4.21 -15.60
CA GLY A 113 7.40 4.38 -15.82
C GLY A 113 8.08 3.12 -16.38
N ALA A 114 7.36 2.35 -17.20
CA ALA A 114 7.80 1.08 -17.77
C ALA A 114 7.91 1.15 -19.30
N THR A 115 8.40 0.07 -19.92
CA THR A 115 8.41 -0.03 -21.39
C THR A 115 7.12 -0.64 -21.92
N GLY A 116 6.68 -0.23 -23.12
CA GLY A 116 5.52 -0.86 -23.78
C GLY A 116 5.72 -2.36 -24.01
N SER A 117 6.95 -2.81 -24.24
CA SER A 117 7.30 -4.24 -24.37
C SER A 117 7.06 -5.00 -23.07
N TYR A 118 7.37 -4.39 -21.92
CA TYR A 118 7.09 -4.96 -20.60
C TYR A 118 5.58 -5.15 -20.40
N VAL A 119 4.77 -4.13 -20.69
CA VAL A 119 3.30 -4.20 -20.55
C VAL A 119 2.69 -5.28 -21.45
N ARG A 120 3.07 -5.31 -22.74
CA ARG A 120 2.59 -6.35 -23.67
C ARG A 120 3.00 -7.76 -23.23
N ARG A 121 4.21 -7.92 -22.67
CA ARG A 121 4.67 -9.19 -22.12
C ARG A 121 3.78 -9.63 -20.96
N ILE A 122 3.50 -8.73 -20.01
CA ILE A 122 2.62 -9.03 -18.87
C ILE A 122 1.23 -9.47 -19.34
N LEU A 123 0.62 -8.74 -20.28
CA LEU A 123 -0.70 -9.09 -20.83
C LEU A 123 -0.69 -10.47 -21.50
N ARG A 124 0.39 -10.80 -22.21
CA ARG A 124 0.55 -12.11 -22.87
C ARG A 124 0.78 -13.25 -21.87
N GLU A 125 1.54 -13.01 -20.80
CA GLU A 125 1.88 -14.02 -19.78
C GLU A 125 0.73 -14.27 -18.79
N ASN A 126 -0.26 -13.37 -18.73
CA ASN A 126 -1.36 -13.42 -17.76
C ASN A 126 -2.76 -13.41 -18.42
N PRO A 127 -3.06 -14.32 -19.37
CA PRO A 127 -4.31 -14.29 -20.12
C PRO A 127 -5.56 -14.50 -19.25
N ALA A 128 -5.47 -15.30 -18.18
CA ALA A 128 -6.58 -15.52 -17.25
C ALA A 128 -6.94 -14.23 -16.48
N LEU A 129 -5.93 -13.50 -15.96
CA LEU A 129 -6.13 -12.23 -15.28
C LEU A 129 -6.72 -11.16 -16.23
N ALA A 130 -6.26 -11.13 -17.48
CA ALA A 130 -6.82 -10.23 -18.49
C ALA A 130 -8.30 -10.55 -18.78
N ALA A 131 -8.65 -11.82 -18.92
CA ALA A 131 -10.03 -12.25 -19.14
C ALA A 131 -10.94 -11.89 -17.95
N ASP A 132 -10.47 -12.11 -16.72
CA ASP A 132 -11.26 -11.81 -15.52
C ASP A 132 -11.43 -10.30 -15.29
N ALA A 133 -10.40 -9.50 -15.61
CA ALA A 133 -10.52 -8.04 -15.62
C ALA A 133 -11.58 -7.56 -16.63
N ALA A 134 -11.56 -8.10 -17.86
CA ALA A 134 -12.54 -7.76 -18.88
C ALA A 134 -13.97 -8.14 -18.49
N LYS A 135 -14.18 -9.32 -17.88
CA LYS A 135 -15.50 -9.73 -17.34
C LYS A 135 -15.98 -8.79 -16.25
N THR A 136 -15.09 -8.41 -15.32
CA THR A 136 -15.42 -7.51 -14.21
C THR A 136 -15.86 -6.15 -14.73
N ARG A 137 -15.16 -5.60 -15.74
CA ARG A 137 -15.52 -4.35 -16.39
C ARG A 137 -16.87 -4.44 -17.12
N ALA A 138 -17.08 -5.51 -17.87
CA ALA A 138 -18.35 -5.75 -18.57
C ALA A 138 -19.54 -5.91 -17.61
N ALA A 139 -19.33 -6.47 -16.42
CA ALA A 139 -20.37 -6.53 -15.39
C ALA A 139 -20.72 -5.13 -14.86
N ALA A 140 -19.72 -4.28 -14.62
CA ALA A 140 -19.91 -2.91 -14.14
C ALA A 140 -20.63 -1.98 -15.13
N ASP A 141 -20.53 -2.24 -16.45
CA ASP A 141 -21.22 -1.44 -17.48
C ASP A 141 -22.70 -1.85 -17.68
N ASN A 142 -23.16 -2.95 -17.06
CA ASN A 142 -24.54 -3.44 -17.15
C ASN A 142 -25.41 -3.13 -15.91
N GLU A 143 -24.84 -2.45 -14.90
CA GLU A 143 -25.55 -1.92 -13.72
C GLU A 143 -25.85 -0.42 -13.88
#